data_AF-A0A7Y4XXW1-F1
#
_entry.id   AF-A0A7Y4XXW1-F1
#
_cell.length_a   1.000
_cell.length_b   1.000
_cell.length_c   1.000
_cell.angle_alpha   90.00
_cell.angle_beta   90.00
_cell.angle_gamma   90.00
#
_symmetry.space_group_name_H-M   'P 1'
#
loop_
_entity.id
_entity.type
_entity.pdbx_description
1 polymer ?
#
loop_
_entity_poly.entity_id
_entity_poly.type
_entity_poly.pdbx_seq_one_letter_code
_entity_poly.pdbx_strand_id
1 'polypeptide(L)'
;MDRPRLFLSAVSLEFRSVRQSVAATVRTLGFDPVSQDDFPTGYGELTQWLRQQIDGCEGLLQIAGTGYGAEPARVDADYGRVSYTQLEFLYAQRLGKKT
;
A
#
# COMPACT_ATOMS: atom_id res chain seq x y z
N MET A 1 6.97 -7.24 22.15
CA MET A 1 7.01 -5.84 21.68
C MET A 1 6.56 -5.89 20.24
N ASP A 2 5.44 -5.25 19.91
CA ASP A 2 4.93 -5.24 18.54
C ASP A 2 5.89 -4.47 17.62
N ARG A 3 6.14 -5.03 16.44
CA ARG A 3 6.96 -4.38 15.42
C ARG A 3 6.11 -3.29 14.75
N PRO A 4 6.62 -2.05 14.59
CA PRO A 4 5.88 -1.01 13.87
C PRO A 4 5.59 -1.45 12.44
N ARG A 5 4.35 -1.22 12.00
CA ARG A 5 3.88 -1.66 10.68
C ARG A 5 4.14 -0.58 9.63
N LEU A 6 4.61 -0.98 8.46
CA LEU A 6 4.84 -0.08 7.32
C LEU A 6 4.10 -0.60 6.10
N PHE A 7 3.32 0.27 5.45
CA PHE A 7 2.66 -0.08 4.21
C PHE A 7 3.62 0.13 3.03
N LEU A 8 3.79 -0.87 2.16
CA LEU A 8 4.64 -0.80 0.98
C LEU A 8 3.77 -0.68 -0.27
N SER A 9 3.78 0.50 -0.88
CA SER A 9 3.01 0.79 -2.09
C SER A 9 3.92 0.81 -3.31
N ALA A 10 3.52 0.13 -4.38
CA ALA A 10 4.22 0.17 -5.66
C ALA A 10 3.33 -0.32 -6.79
N VAL A 11 3.53 0.22 -8.00
CA VAL A 11 2.90 -0.31 -9.22
C VAL A 11 3.43 -1.72 -9.48
N SER A 12 2.55 -2.72 -9.37
CA SER A 12 2.95 -4.14 -9.45
C SER A 12 3.56 -4.53 -10.80
N LEU A 13 3.14 -3.93 -11.91
CA LEU A 13 3.72 -4.23 -13.23
C LEU A 13 5.17 -3.76 -13.34
N GLU A 14 5.56 -2.71 -12.62
CA GLU A 14 6.92 -2.15 -12.65
C GLU A 14 7.80 -2.73 -11.54
N PHE A 15 7.28 -2.84 -10.32
CA PHE A 15 8.11 -2.95 -9.12
C PHE A 15 7.75 -4.09 -8.18
N ARG A 16 7.00 -5.11 -8.62
CA ARG A 16 6.64 -6.23 -7.73
C ARG A 16 7.86 -6.87 -7.06
N SER A 17 8.90 -7.20 -7.83
CA SER A 17 10.14 -7.77 -7.29
C SER A 17 10.88 -6.81 -6.36
N VAL A 18 10.95 -5.52 -6.73
CA VAL A 18 11.58 -4.48 -5.91
C VAL A 18 10.85 -4.33 -4.58
N ARG A 19 9.50 -4.29 -4.58
CA ARG A 19 8.68 -4.24 -3.37
C ARG A 19 8.94 -5.44 -2.45
N GLN A 20 9.09 -6.65 -3.00
CA GLN A 20 9.44 -7.85 -2.23
C GLN A 20 10.84 -7.74 -1.59
N SER A 21 11.83 -7.23 -2.33
CA SER A 21 13.17 -6.97 -1.78
C SER A 21 13.14 -5.93 -0.67
N VAL A 22 12.40 -4.82 -0.86
CA VAL A 22 12.19 -3.80 0.17
C VAL A 22 11.51 -4.40 1.40
N ALA A 23 10.50 -5.24 1.22
CA ALA A 23 9.84 -5.93 2.34
C ALA A 23 10.81 -6.80 3.14
N ALA A 24 11.72 -7.54 2.47
CA ALA A 24 12.74 -8.31 3.16
C ALA A 24 13.68 -7.39 3.98
N THR A 25 14.17 -6.29 3.39
CA THR A 25 15.02 -5.32 4.09
C THR A 25 14.30 -4.68 5.28
N VAL A 26 13.07 -4.21 5.11
CA VAL A 26 12.28 -3.59 6.17
C VAL A 26 12.03 -4.55 7.33
N ARG A 27 11.79 -5.84 7.06
CA ARG A 27 11.74 -6.89 8.10
C ARG A 27 13.05 -7.03 8.86
N THR A 28 14.20 -7.00 8.19
CA THR A 28 15.52 -7.07 8.86
C THR A 28 15.79 -5.86 9.76
N LEU A 29 15.19 -4.72 9.45
CA LEU A 29 15.26 -3.50 10.27
C LEU A 29 14.28 -3.49 11.45
N GLY A 30 13.50 -4.56 11.64
CA GLY A 30 12.61 -4.72 12.80
C GLY A 30 11.18 -4.21 12.61
N PHE A 31 10.78 -3.86 11.38
CA PHE A 31 9.42 -3.46 11.05
C PHE A 31 8.60 -4.66 10.53
N ASP A 32 7.28 -4.51 10.50
CA ASP A 32 6.34 -5.44 9.87
C ASP A 32 5.77 -4.82 8.58
N PRO A 33 6.29 -5.18 7.39
CA PRO A 33 5.79 -4.62 6.13
C PRO A 33 4.51 -5.32 5.67
N VAL A 34 3.58 -4.50 5.20
CA VAL A 34 2.28 -4.89 4.64
C VAL A 34 2.15 -4.34 3.24
N SER A 35 1.57 -5.09 2.30
CA SER A 35 1.37 -4.65 0.92
C SER A 35 0.15 -5.30 0.29
N GLN A 36 -0.25 -4.85 -0.91
CA GLN A 36 -1.34 -5.48 -1.67
C GLN A 36 -1.15 -7.00 -1.88
N ASP A 37 0.10 -7.50 -1.90
CA ASP A 37 0.37 -8.94 -2.05
C ASP A 37 -0.15 -9.78 -0.86
N ASP A 38 -0.44 -9.15 0.28
CA ASP A 38 -0.97 -9.82 1.48
C ASP A 38 -2.51 -9.88 1.50
N PHE A 39 -3.17 -9.43 0.42
CA PHE A 39 -4.62 -9.48 0.29
C PHE A 39 -5.13 -10.93 0.33
N PRO A 40 -5.98 -11.31 1.31
CA PRO A 40 -6.42 -12.68 1.47
C PRO A 40 -7.43 -13.09 0.40
N THR A 41 -7.33 -14.33 -0.06
CA THR A 41 -8.36 -14.95 -0.90
C THR A 41 -9.71 -14.93 -0.20
N GLY A 42 -10.74 -14.38 -0.85
CA GLY A 42 -12.10 -14.32 -0.30
C GLY A 42 -12.34 -13.19 0.70
N TYR A 43 -11.36 -12.32 0.95
CA TYR A 43 -11.64 -11.03 1.58
C TYR A 43 -12.47 -10.18 0.60
N GLY A 44 -13.35 -9.32 1.13
CA GLY A 44 -14.31 -8.53 0.35
C GLY A 44 -13.66 -7.53 -0.62
N GLU A 45 -13.95 -6.25 -0.48
CA GLU A 45 -13.42 -5.25 -1.42
C GLU A 45 -11.95 -4.91 -1.13
N LEU A 46 -11.09 -5.02 -2.15
CA LEU A 46 -9.65 -4.75 -2.03
C LEU A 46 -9.38 -3.34 -1.51
N THR A 47 -10.11 -2.32 -2.00
CA THR A 47 -9.95 -0.93 -1.55
C THR A 47 -10.21 -0.77 -0.05
N GLN A 48 -11.23 -1.46 0.48
CA GLN A 48 -11.54 -1.42 1.91
C GLN A 48 -10.42 -2.07 2.72
N TRP A 49 -9.93 -3.23 2.27
CA TRP A 49 -8.81 -3.91 2.90
C TRP A 49 -7.56 -3.04 2.96
N LEU A 50 -7.20 -2.38 1.84
CA LEU A 50 -6.04 -1.50 1.75
C LEU A 50 -6.14 -0.34 2.75
N ARG A 51 -7.29 0.33 2.83
CA ARG A 51 -7.53 1.40 3.81
C ARG A 51 -7.35 0.90 5.24
N GLN A 52 -7.94 -0.26 5.57
CA GLN A 52 -7.78 -0.88 6.89
C GLN A 52 -6.31 -1.19 7.22
N GLN A 53 -5.53 -1.67 6.26
CA GLN A 53 -4.10 -1.92 6.48
C GLN A 53 -3.33 -0.62 6.72
N ILE A 54 -3.59 0.42 5.93
CA ILE A 54 -2.93 1.72 6.07
C ILE A 54 -3.28 2.39 7.41
N ASP A 55 -4.53 2.28 7.87
CA ASP A 55 -4.96 2.81 9.18
C ASP A 55 -4.07 2.28 10.30
N GLY A 56 -3.77 0.97 10.26
CA GLY A 56 -2.94 0.26 11.23
C GLY A 56 -1.43 0.33 10.99
N CYS A 57 -0.95 1.13 10.03
CA CYS A 57 0.49 1.34 9.79
C CYS A 57 0.97 2.68 10.37
N GLU A 58 2.24 2.74 10.77
CA GLU A 58 2.91 3.97 11.25
C GLU A 58 3.28 4.91 10.10
N GLY A 59 3.44 4.34 8.90
CA GLY A 59 3.81 5.06 7.69
C GLY A 59 3.63 4.22 6.44
N LEU A 60 3.85 4.86 5.30
CA LEU A 60 3.80 4.26 3.98
C LEU A 60 5.13 4.55 3.27
N LEU A 61 5.70 3.55 2.60
CA LEU A 61 6.84 3.70 1.71
C LEU A 61 6.35 3.50 0.28
N GLN A 62 6.40 4.57 -0.51
CA GLN A 62 6.03 4.56 -1.91
C GLN A 62 7.27 4.28 -2.78
N ILE A 63 7.21 3.22 -3.60
CA ILE A 63 8.14 3.02 -4.71
C ILE A 63 7.47 3.61 -5.96
N ALA A 64 7.97 4.74 -6.43
CA ALA A 64 7.40 5.49 -7.54
C ALA A 64 8.19 5.27 -8.84
N GLY A 65 7.47 5.05 -9.94
CA GLY A 65 8.01 5.01 -11.30
C GLY A 65 7.10 5.79 -12.24
N THR A 66 6.98 5.32 -13.49
CA THR A 66 6.24 6.04 -14.54
C THR A 66 4.88 5.43 -14.84
N GLY A 67 4.60 4.22 -14.37
CA GLY A 67 3.33 3.54 -14.56
C GLY A 67 2.20 4.14 -13.71
N TYR A 68 1.00 4.14 -14.27
CA TYR A 68 -0.20 4.58 -13.58
C TYR A 68 -0.70 3.54 -12.55
N GLY A 69 -0.72 2.26 -12.95
CA GLY A 69 -1.21 1.15 -12.11
C GLY A 69 -2.64 0.70 -12.45
N ALA A 70 -3.16 -0.28 -11.69
CA ALA A 70 -4.51 -0.79 -11.86
C ALA A 70 -5.52 0.07 -11.08
N GLU A 71 -6.69 0.35 -11.66
CA GLU A 71 -7.78 1.09 -10.99
C GLU A 71 -8.68 0.15 -10.18
N PRO A 72 -9.25 0.63 -9.07
CA PRO A 72 -10.43 0.01 -8.48
C PRO A 72 -11.57 -0.07 -9.51
N ALA A 73 -12.39 -1.13 -9.42
CA ALA A 73 -13.50 -1.33 -10.35
C ALA A 73 -14.56 -0.21 -10.29
N ARG A 74 -14.64 0.49 -9.15
CA ARG A 74 -15.51 1.64 -8.93
C ARG A 74 -14.65 2.86 -8.67
N VAL A 75 -15.08 4.00 -9.22
CA VAL A 75 -14.46 5.31 -8.95
C VAL A 75 -14.46 5.56 -7.44
N ASP A 76 -13.33 6.01 -6.92
CA ASP A 76 -13.22 6.32 -5.50
C ASP A 76 -14.01 7.60 -5.17
N ALA A 77 -14.79 7.58 -4.10
CA ALA A 77 -15.66 8.69 -3.74
C ALA A 77 -14.88 9.93 -3.27
N ASP A 78 -13.71 9.74 -2.67
CA ASP A 78 -12.88 10.83 -2.15
C ASP A 78 -11.91 11.37 -3.22
N TYR A 79 -11.38 10.48 -4.08
CA TYR A 79 -10.25 10.78 -4.96
C TYR A 79 -10.58 10.73 -6.46
N GLY A 80 -11.80 10.32 -6.83
CA GLY A 80 -12.17 10.15 -8.22
C GLY A 80 -11.47 8.95 -8.88
N ARG A 81 -11.05 9.11 -10.13
CA ARG A 81 -10.34 8.06 -10.88
C ARG A 81 -8.87 8.08 -10.50
N VAL A 82 -8.45 7.04 -9.79
CA VAL A 82 -7.08 6.82 -9.34
C VAL A 82 -6.75 5.33 -9.41
N SER A 83 -5.47 4.99 -9.55
CA SER A 83 -5.01 3.62 -9.36
C SER A 83 -5.01 3.22 -7.87
N TYR A 84 -4.93 1.93 -7.57
CA TYR A 84 -4.76 1.46 -6.18
C TYR A 84 -3.53 2.09 -5.51
N THR A 85 -2.42 2.19 -6.24
CA THR A 85 -1.17 2.81 -5.76
C THR A 85 -1.35 4.29 -5.42
N GLN A 86 -2.06 5.04 -6.28
CA GLN A 86 -2.38 6.44 -5.99
C GLN A 86 -3.34 6.57 -4.81
N LEU A 87 -4.35 5.70 -4.73
CA LEU A 87 -5.30 5.66 -3.62
C LEU A 87 -4.58 5.42 -2.28
N GLU A 88 -3.66 4.45 -2.22
CA GLU A 88 -2.86 4.14 -1.04
C GLU A 88 -2.09 5.37 -0.55
N PHE A 89 -1.36 6.05 -1.44
CA PHE A 89 -0.59 7.25 -1.11
C PHE A 89 -1.47 8.42 -0.68
N LEU A 90 -2.53 8.74 -1.44
CA LEU A 90 -3.46 9.82 -1.13
C LEU A 90 -4.17 9.60 0.21
N TYR A 91 -4.57 8.35 0.48
CA TYR A 91 -5.19 7.99 1.75
C TYR A 91 -4.21 8.12 2.93
N ALA A 92 -2.97 7.64 2.79
CA ALA A 92 -1.94 7.82 3.81
C ALA A 92 -1.63 9.30 4.09
N GLN A 93 -1.55 10.14 3.04
CA GLN A 93 -1.36 11.58 3.19
C GLN A 93 -2.53 12.25 3.90
N ARG A 94 -3.78 11.89 3.57
CA ARG A 94 -4.98 12.41 4.24
C ARG A 94 -4.98 12.11 5.74
N LEU A 95 -4.45 10.95 6.14
CA LEU A 95 -4.31 10.54 7.54
C LEU A 95 -3.11 11.17 8.27
N GLY A 96 -2.27 11.94 7.57
CA GLY A 96 -1.04 12.51 8.15
C GLY A 96 0.03 11.48 8.47
N LYS A 97 0.01 10.32 7.80
CA LYS A 97 1.06 9.29 7.95
C LYS A 97 2.38 9.80 7.40
N LYS A 98 3.49 9.23 7.89
CA LYS A 98 4.80 9.47 7.28
C LYS A 98 4.85 8.77 5.92
N THR A 99 5.01 9.55 4.85
CA THR A 99 5.06 9.10 3.44
C THR A 99 6.35 9.54 2.78
#